data_AF-A0AB72U8R4-F1
#
_entry.id   AF-A0AB72U8R4-F1
#
_cell.length_a   1.000
_cell.length_b   1.000
_cell.length_c   1.000
_cell.angle_alpha   90.00
_cell.angle_beta   90.00
_cell.angle_gamma   90.00
#
_symmetry.space_group_name_H-M   'P 1'
#
loop_
_entity.id
_entity.type
_entity.pdbx_description
1 polymer ?
#
loop_
_entity_poly.entity_id
_entity_poly.type
_entity_poly.pdbx_seq_one_letter_code
_entity_poly.pdbx_strand_id
1 'polypeptide(L)'
;MQKAVFKARRLSHAGTLLVALIALVGCQTTDITTATSDFFSTLTNASETSGTAPATKQAASAEANTASATPESTIKKSPYKWGLLSLLVGGGGPIGDDWYLFVYPTASTQNFVGVNGPMLTVANTHSVQLWPGDYRVIVRHNTVDKFDRVVTISAGETLRLTGEYGYFSNSVKSERFPFYNENQLLLATVLNRAEDIFLPVVVAWSGQWKFEFFGPQLNGEVDGPGTVRISNDGNEEARIFEAKITPESITGTFELSDGGRFDGRFDQSEFRLDPSPIVKWKNGETFEGTFDVVVPKSGKLTRRSGSVWEGEIAKGNPTGKGRMTAPDGHWVEYDNYEMKENFIGLRPCGSVSQPDGTCPYYKGKELASEAELNAKIAEDKRLAEIERQKREEQRKAQMAAAAAAAEAQRKAATEQAAREAAMPKKADDCTTATGTFSADGNLTTYTMNGSGSGSGHFRQFTYGGGAQYQFDIDFQFDTTPDSITFQYDEGIYRDASSGAVLQRTSIPGGSARCSFNGRILTIDGKEFVRN
;
A
#
# COMPACT_ATOMS: atom_id res chain seq x y z
N MET A 1 28.65 25.06 -2.65
CA MET A 1 28.09 25.28 -4.01
C MET A 1 27.49 23.95 -4.46
N GLN A 2 26.18 23.72 -4.24
CA GLN A 2 25.08 23.79 -5.24
C GLN A 2 25.27 22.77 -6.39
N LYS A 3 24.36 21.88 -6.81
CA LYS A 3 22.91 21.61 -6.66
C LYS A 3 22.70 20.12 -7.09
N ALA A 4 21.96 19.28 -6.38
CA ALA A 4 20.52 18.96 -6.54
C ALA A 4 20.05 18.64 -7.98
N VAL A 5 19.66 17.39 -8.23
CA VAL A 5 18.70 16.99 -9.28
C VAL A 5 17.66 16.04 -8.67
N PHE A 6 16.46 16.59 -8.50
CA PHE A 6 15.21 15.93 -8.13
C PHE A 6 14.57 15.34 -9.40
N LYS A 7 14.02 14.13 -9.33
CA LYS A 7 13.15 13.57 -10.39
C LYS A 7 11.75 13.35 -9.82
N ALA A 8 10.84 14.22 -10.24
CA ALA A 8 9.41 14.15 -9.93
C ALA A 8 8.73 13.07 -10.77
N ARG A 9 7.80 12.31 -10.16
CA ARG A 9 6.78 11.54 -10.88
C ARG A 9 5.41 11.90 -10.31
N ARG A 10 4.54 12.38 -11.19
CA ARG A 10 3.20 12.90 -10.92
C ARG A 10 2.19 11.79 -10.66
N LEU A 11 1.22 12.16 -9.84
CA LEU A 11 -0.06 11.50 -9.57
C LEU A 11 -0.92 11.34 -10.84
N SER A 12 -1.75 10.30 -10.84
CA SER A 12 -3.03 10.27 -11.55
C SER A 12 -4.11 9.72 -10.62
N HIS A 13 -5.06 10.59 -10.24
CA HIS A 13 -6.36 10.25 -9.67
C HIS A 13 -7.26 9.66 -10.76
N ALA A 14 -8.04 8.62 -10.43
CA ALA A 14 -9.24 8.25 -11.17
C ALA A 14 -10.33 7.94 -10.14
N GLY A 15 -11.40 8.74 -10.21
CA GLY A 15 -12.51 8.75 -9.27
C GLY A 15 -13.58 7.71 -9.57
N THR A 16 -14.34 7.50 -8.49
CA THR A 16 -15.57 6.75 -8.29
C THR A 16 -16.68 7.08 -9.31
N LEU A 17 -17.42 6.07 -9.78
CA LEU A 17 -18.83 6.22 -10.13
C LEU A 17 -19.60 4.94 -9.78
N LEU A 18 -20.48 5.07 -8.79
CA LEU A 18 -21.39 4.04 -8.28
C LEU A 18 -22.74 4.23 -9.01
N VAL A 19 -23.28 3.19 -9.63
CA VAL A 19 -24.65 3.19 -10.20
C VAL A 19 -25.50 2.16 -9.48
N ALA A 20 -26.62 2.64 -8.98
CA ALA A 20 -27.64 1.93 -8.22
C ALA A 20 -28.48 0.97 -9.08
N LEU A 21 -29.00 -0.09 -8.46
CA LEU A 21 -30.13 -0.85 -8.98
C LEU A 21 -31.11 -1.16 -7.85
N ILE A 22 -32.34 -0.69 -8.06
CA ILE A 22 -33.51 -0.70 -7.18
C ILE A 22 -34.26 -2.03 -7.39
N ALA A 23 -34.74 -2.64 -6.30
CA ALA A 23 -35.83 -3.61 -6.36
C ALA A 23 -36.87 -3.30 -5.27
N LEU A 24 -38.08 -2.99 -5.73
CA LEU A 24 -39.33 -2.76 -5.01
C LEU A 24 -39.96 -4.08 -4.56
N VAL A 25 -40.48 -4.14 -3.32
CA VAL A 25 -41.76 -4.75 -2.84
C VAL A 25 -41.89 -4.29 -1.38
N GLY A 26 -42.99 -3.85 -0.78
CA GLY A 26 -44.39 -3.69 -1.15
C GLY A 26 -45.14 -3.22 0.12
N CYS A 27 -46.21 -2.46 -0.08
CA CYS A 27 -47.10 -1.88 0.94
C CYS A 27 -47.57 -2.88 2.01
N GLN A 28 -47.81 -2.41 3.25
CA GLN A 28 -49.17 -2.33 3.82
C GLN A 28 -49.23 -1.21 4.88
N THR A 29 -50.25 -0.36 4.73
CA THR A 29 -50.67 0.70 5.63
C THR A 29 -51.74 0.18 6.58
N THR A 30 -51.66 0.51 7.86
CA THR A 30 -52.84 0.77 8.70
C THR A 30 -52.46 1.74 9.81
N ASP A 31 -52.96 2.97 9.70
CA ASP A 31 -53.25 3.82 10.84
C ASP A 31 -54.38 3.20 11.67
N ILE A 32 -54.34 3.36 13.00
CA ILE A 32 -55.41 4.00 13.79
C ILE A 32 -54.95 4.17 15.24
N THR A 33 -55.11 5.42 15.66
CA THR A 33 -55.09 6.05 16.97
C THR A 33 -55.65 5.25 18.15
N THR A 34 -54.96 5.30 19.31
CA THR A 34 -55.59 5.61 20.61
C THR A 34 -54.58 5.99 21.71
N ALA A 35 -54.96 7.06 22.42
CA ALA A 35 -54.75 7.34 23.84
C ALA A 35 -53.34 7.67 24.36
N THR A 36 -53.20 8.98 24.59
CA THR A 36 -52.29 9.68 25.50
C THR A 36 -52.44 9.28 26.97
N SER A 37 -51.43 9.69 27.74
CA SER A 37 -51.40 9.98 29.19
C SER A 37 -51.61 8.82 30.17
N ASP A 38 -50.54 8.44 30.87
CA ASP A 38 -50.44 8.49 32.34
C ASP A 38 -49.24 7.66 32.84
N PHE A 39 -48.13 8.32 33.18
CA PHE A 39 -47.03 7.67 33.93
C PHE A 39 -46.28 8.63 34.86
N PHE A 40 -46.98 9.60 35.44
CA PHE A 40 -46.47 10.44 36.53
C PHE A 40 -47.56 10.66 37.58
N SER A 41 -47.74 9.70 38.49
CA SER A 41 -48.25 9.96 39.84
C SER A 41 -48.30 8.68 40.68
N THR A 42 -47.23 8.33 41.39
CA THR A 42 -47.33 7.46 42.59
C THR A 42 -46.16 7.69 43.53
N LEU A 43 -46.11 8.88 44.13
CA LEU A 43 -45.55 9.08 45.46
C LEU A 43 -46.48 10.05 46.19
N THR A 44 -47.35 9.53 47.06
CA THR A 44 -47.52 9.96 48.47
C THR A 44 -48.82 9.41 49.09
N ASN A 45 -48.65 8.94 50.33
CA ASN A 45 -49.60 8.78 51.42
C ASN A 45 -50.73 7.75 51.34
N ALA A 46 -50.64 6.76 52.25
CA ALA A 46 -51.71 6.51 53.21
C ALA A 46 -51.13 5.96 54.52
N SER A 47 -51.40 6.69 55.61
CA SER A 47 -51.27 6.26 56.99
C SER A 47 -52.60 5.64 57.43
N GLU A 48 -52.52 4.72 58.40
CA GLU A 48 -53.48 4.37 59.46
C GLU A 48 -53.71 2.86 59.58
N THR A 49 -53.28 2.30 60.72
CA THR A 49 -54.15 1.44 61.55
C THR A 49 -53.55 1.33 62.97
N SER A 50 -54.44 1.50 63.94
CA SER A 50 -54.25 1.49 65.38
C SER A 50 -54.25 0.08 65.98
N GLY A 51 -53.48 -0.15 67.05
CA GLY A 51 -53.56 -1.36 67.86
C GLY A 51 -52.74 -1.32 69.17
N THR A 52 -53.43 -0.95 70.25
CA THR A 52 -53.25 -1.25 71.70
C THR A 52 -52.00 -1.99 72.25
N ALA A 53 -51.46 -1.46 73.37
CA ALA A 53 -50.45 -2.03 74.27
C ALA A 53 -50.99 -3.17 75.19
N PRO A 54 -50.16 -3.91 75.97
CA PRO A 54 -49.60 -3.38 77.24
C PRO A 54 -48.15 -3.82 77.59
N ALA A 55 -47.67 -3.26 78.70
CA ALA A 55 -46.29 -3.18 79.20
C ALA A 55 -45.70 -4.43 79.87
N THR A 56 -44.36 -4.58 79.83
CA THR A 56 -43.58 -5.13 80.97
C THR A 56 -42.11 -4.63 81.03
N LYS A 57 -41.79 -3.98 82.16
CA LYS A 57 -40.55 -3.96 82.98
C LYS A 57 -39.16 -4.16 82.35
N GLN A 58 -38.37 -3.07 82.40
CA GLN A 58 -37.18 -2.87 83.26
C GLN A 58 -36.02 -3.89 83.20
N ALA A 59 -34.86 -3.45 82.67
CA ALA A 59 -33.55 -3.65 83.30
C ALA A 59 -32.53 -2.67 82.70
N ALA A 60 -31.82 -1.97 83.59
CA ALA A 60 -30.76 -1.02 83.30
C ALA A 60 -29.42 -1.71 83.02
N SER A 61 -28.60 -1.13 82.15
CA SER A 61 -27.15 -1.00 82.39
C SER A 61 -26.44 -0.10 81.37
N ALA A 62 -25.68 0.84 81.93
CA ALA A 62 -24.48 1.49 81.39
C ALA A 62 -24.61 2.40 80.14
N GLU A 63 -24.82 3.69 80.41
CA GLU A 63 -24.33 4.76 79.54
C GLU A 63 -22.81 4.73 79.47
N ALA A 64 -22.27 4.40 78.30
CA ALA A 64 -20.93 4.76 77.89
C ALA A 64 -21.04 5.62 76.63
N ASN A 65 -20.65 6.88 76.78
CA ASN A 65 -20.44 7.87 75.72
C ASN A 65 -19.81 7.22 74.49
N THR A 66 -20.57 7.15 73.39
CA THR A 66 -20.00 6.91 72.06
C THR A 66 -20.43 8.05 71.15
N ALA A 67 -19.44 8.87 70.81
CA ALA A 67 -19.53 9.88 69.79
C ALA A 67 -20.10 9.26 68.51
N SER A 68 -21.04 9.97 67.89
CA SER A 68 -21.51 9.67 66.54
C SER A 68 -20.32 9.70 65.57
N ALA A 69 -19.85 8.52 65.18
CA ALA A 69 -19.01 8.36 64.02
C ALA A 69 -19.91 8.31 62.79
N THR A 70 -19.90 9.39 62.02
CA THR A 70 -20.34 9.41 60.63
C THR A 70 -19.63 8.27 59.88
N PRO A 71 -20.31 7.42 59.08
CA PRO A 71 -19.62 6.43 58.30
C PRO A 71 -18.82 7.14 57.21
N GLU A 72 -17.49 7.13 57.33
CA GLU A 72 -16.60 7.46 56.22
C GLU A 72 -16.91 6.51 55.07
N SER A 73 -17.52 7.03 54.01
CA SER A 73 -17.59 6.33 52.74
C SER A 73 -16.15 6.14 52.25
N THR A 74 -15.65 4.92 52.32
CA THR A 74 -14.36 4.55 51.73
C THR A 74 -14.52 4.53 50.22
N ILE A 75 -14.34 5.70 49.60
CA ILE A 75 -14.38 5.87 48.14
C ILE A 75 -13.26 5.00 47.55
N LYS A 76 -13.63 3.89 46.90
CA LYS A 76 -12.69 2.99 46.21
C LYS A 76 -11.86 3.81 45.22
N LYS A 77 -10.53 3.68 45.22
CA LYS A 77 -9.66 4.37 44.25
C LYS A 77 -9.84 3.75 42.85
N SER A 78 -9.91 4.59 41.83
CA SER A 78 -10.01 4.14 40.43
C SER A 78 -8.80 3.28 40.03
N PRO A 79 -8.99 2.18 39.28
CA PRO A 79 -7.89 1.35 38.79
C PRO A 79 -7.22 1.90 37.52
N TYR A 80 -7.78 2.93 36.88
CA TYR A 80 -7.33 3.40 35.57
C TYR A 80 -6.16 4.38 35.68
N LYS A 81 -5.19 4.24 34.78
CA LYS A 81 -3.98 5.09 34.71
C LYS A 81 -4.17 6.36 33.88
N TRP A 82 -5.22 6.42 33.08
CA TRP A 82 -5.64 7.59 32.30
C TRP A 82 -6.80 8.31 32.97
N GLY A 83 -6.99 9.57 32.63
CA GLY A 83 -8.20 10.34 32.93
C GLY A 83 -9.05 10.57 31.68
N LEU A 84 -10.31 10.97 31.88
CA LEU A 84 -11.27 11.21 30.81
C LEU A 84 -11.61 12.70 30.74
N LEU A 85 -11.37 13.33 29.60
CA LEU A 85 -11.95 14.63 29.28
C LEU A 85 -13.20 14.39 28.44
N SER A 86 -14.35 14.93 28.84
CA SER A 86 -15.60 14.72 28.11
C SER A 86 -16.33 16.03 27.90
N LEU A 87 -16.66 16.36 26.65
CA LEU A 87 -17.55 17.47 26.31
C LEU A 87 -18.96 16.93 26.06
N LEU A 88 -19.93 17.41 26.85
CA LEU A 88 -21.35 17.17 26.68
C LEU A 88 -22.04 18.46 26.22
N VAL A 89 -22.82 18.38 25.15
CA VAL A 89 -23.67 19.49 24.68
C VAL A 89 -25.04 19.38 25.34
N GLY A 90 -25.45 20.40 26.10
CA GLY A 90 -26.73 20.43 26.83
C GLY A 90 -27.97 20.43 25.91
N GLY A 91 -29.17 20.36 26.49
CA GLY A 91 -30.44 20.31 25.74
C GLY A 91 -31.21 21.63 25.65
N GLY A 92 -30.60 22.77 25.98
CA GLY A 92 -31.33 23.98 26.39
C GLY A 92 -31.60 25.05 25.32
N GLY A 93 -31.02 24.97 24.12
CA GLY A 93 -31.10 26.06 23.14
C GLY A 93 -31.74 25.70 21.80
N PRO A 94 -31.81 26.66 20.87
CA PRO A 94 -32.45 26.48 19.57
C PRO A 94 -31.73 25.44 18.70
N ILE A 95 -32.45 24.90 17.72
CA ILE A 95 -31.94 23.87 16.80
C ILE A 95 -30.85 24.50 15.91
N GLY A 96 -29.64 23.94 15.93
CA GLY A 96 -28.53 24.30 15.03
C GLY A 96 -27.40 25.09 15.68
N ASP A 97 -26.71 24.49 16.66
CA ASP A 97 -25.54 25.09 17.30
C ASP A 97 -24.33 24.16 17.23
N ASP A 98 -23.19 24.68 16.75
CA ASP A 98 -21.98 23.90 16.48
C ASP A 98 -21.02 23.97 17.67
N TRP A 99 -20.83 22.85 18.36
CA TRP A 99 -19.85 22.74 19.45
C TRP A 99 -18.63 21.94 19.01
N TYR A 100 -17.44 22.38 19.40
CA TYR A 100 -16.19 21.70 19.09
C TYR A 100 -15.33 21.59 20.34
N LEU A 101 -14.69 20.43 20.51
CA LEU A 101 -13.65 20.21 21.50
C LEU A 101 -12.28 20.16 20.80
N PHE A 102 -11.38 21.04 21.18
CA PHE A 102 -9.98 20.95 20.79
C PHE A 102 -9.11 20.73 22.03
N VAL A 103 -8.15 19.81 21.93
CA VAL A 103 -7.20 19.51 23.00
C VAL A 103 -5.81 19.59 22.41
N TYR A 104 -4.95 20.42 22.98
CA TYR A 104 -3.59 20.65 22.51
C TYR A 104 -2.56 20.29 23.57
N PRO A 105 -1.37 19.82 23.16
CA PRO A 105 -0.27 19.53 24.07
C PRO A 105 0.23 20.80 24.76
N THR A 106 0.82 20.60 25.93
CA THR A 106 1.59 21.61 26.67
C THR A 106 3.02 21.11 26.89
N ALA A 107 3.81 21.85 27.67
CA ALA A 107 5.16 21.43 28.02
C ALA A 107 5.21 20.07 28.76
N SER A 108 4.15 19.69 29.49
CA SER A 108 4.05 18.40 30.19
C SER A 108 3.53 17.25 29.32
N THR A 109 3.13 17.50 28.07
CA THR A 109 2.44 16.50 27.25
C THR A 109 2.94 16.52 25.80
N GLN A 110 4.24 16.71 25.60
CA GLN A 110 4.83 16.92 24.27
C GLN A 110 4.61 15.76 23.29
N ASN A 111 4.43 14.53 23.79
CA ASN A 111 4.14 13.36 22.96
C ASN A 111 2.66 13.24 22.56
N PHE A 112 1.77 14.07 23.12
CA PHE A 112 0.37 14.12 22.74
C PHE A 112 0.24 14.83 21.39
N VAL A 113 -0.36 14.15 20.41
CA VAL A 113 -0.51 14.65 19.04
C VAL A 113 -1.52 15.81 18.94
N GLY A 114 -2.42 15.91 19.91
CA GLY A 114 -3.56 16.82 19.86
C GLY A 114 -4.83 16.15 19.34
N VAL A 115 -5.98 16.70 19.72
CA VAL A 115 -7.30 16.27 19.26
C VAL A 115 -8.02 17.47 18.69
N ASN A 116 -8.46 17.35 17.44
CA ASN A 116 -9.39 18.27 16.82
C ASN A 116 -10.74 17.57 16.69
N GLY A 117 -11.67 17.91 17.58
CA GLY A 117 -12.98 17.30 17.63
C GLY A 117 -13.87 17.70 16.46
N PRO A 118 -14.76 16.79 16.02
CA PRO A 118 -15.77 17.13 15.03
C PRO A 118 -16.84 18.06 15.64
N MET A 119 -17.73 18.56 14.79
CA MET A 119 -18.94 19.26 15.23
C MET A 119 -19.81 18.33 16.08
N LEU A 120 -20.22 18.81 17.26
CA LEU A 120 -21.13 18.14 18.17
C LEU A 120 -22.48 18.86 18.20
N THR A 121 -23.54 18.06 18.10
CA THR A 121 -24.92 18.50 18.25
C THR A 121 -25.45 18.14 19.64
N VAL A 122 -26.68 18.56 19.92
CA VAL A 122 -27.42 18.24 21.15
C VAL A 122 -27.35 16.74 21.49
N ALA A 123 -27.14 16.45 22.77
CA ALA A 123 -27.03 15.08 23.33
C ALA A 123 -25.83 14.25 22.85
N ASN A 124 -24.99 14.78 21.96
CA ASN A 124 -23.72 14.13 21.62
C ASN A 124 -22.65 14.44 22.65
N THR A 125 -21.76 13.46 22.83
CA THR A 125 -20.64 13.56 23.75
C THR A 125 -19.34 13.26 23.02
N HIS A 126 -18.32 14.09 23.21
CA HIS A 126 -16.96 13.81 22.76
C HIS A 126 -16.07 13.54 23.96
N SER A 127 -15.62 12.31 24.09
CA SER A 127 -14.74 11.86 25.16
C SER A 127 -13.34 11.58 24.64
N VAL A 128 -12.33 12.02 25.39
CA VAL A 128 -10.91 11.88 25.07
C VAL A 128 -10.22 11.27 26.28
N GLN A 129 -9.67 10.07 26.12
CA GLN A 129 -8.79 9.46 27.12
C GLN A 129 -7.42 10.13 27.05
N LEU A 130 -6.93 10.58 28.19
CA LEU A 130 -5.66 11.30 28.28
C LEU A 130 -4.82 10.71 29.41
N TRP A 131 -3.51 10.59 29.20
CA TRP A 131 -2.60 10.29 30.29
C TRP A 131 -2.52 11.47 31.28
N PRO A 132 -2.09 11.26 32.53
CA PRO A 132 -2.02 12.35 33.50
C PRO A 132 -1.08 13.47 33.04
N GLY A 133 -1.51 14.72 33.20
CA GLY A 133 -0.75 15.90 32.77
C GLY A 133 -1.61 17.11 32.48
N ASP A 134 -0.97 18.18 32.01
CA ASP A 134 -1.64 19.43 31.65
C ASP A 134 -1.91 19.53 30.15
N TYR A 135 -3.13 19.93 29.81
CA TYR A 135 -3.61 20.06 28.44
C TYR A 135 -4.27 21.40 28.24
N ARG A 136 -4.01 22.07 27.11
CA ARG A 136 -4.80 23.24 26.72
C ARG A 136 -6.08 22.75 26.07
N VAL A 137 -7.21 23.03 26.71
CA VAL A 137 -8.53 22.62 26.23
C VAL A 137 -9.30 23.84 25.76
N ILE A 138 -9.79 23.75 24.53
CA ILE A 138 -10.63 24.76 23.91
C ILE A 138 -12.00 24.15 23.62
N VAL A 139 -13.05 24.75 24.18
CA VAL A 139 -14.43 24.48 23.77
C VAL A 139 -14.93 25.68 22.98
N ARG A 140 -15.15 25.45 21.70
CA ARG A 140 -15.63 26.47 20.77
C ARG A 140 -17.10 26.27 20.51
N HIS A 141 -17.83 27.38 20.53
CA HIS A 141 -19.20 27.45 20.10
C HIS A 141 -19.30 28.31 18.85
N ASN A 142 -19.69 27.71 17.73
CA ASN A 142 -19.63 28.31 16.40
C ASN A 142 -18.21 28.83 16.11
N THR A 143 -17.99 30.15 16.18
CA THR A 143 -16.68 30.78 15.95
C THR A 143 -16.03 31.35 17.22
N VAL A 144 -16.69 31.22 18.39
CA VAL A 144 -16.26 31.86 19.63
C VAL A 144 -15.80 30.82 20.65
N ASP A 145 -14.58 31.00 21.16
CA ASP A 145 -14.03 30.16 22.23
C ASP A 145 -14.73 30.53 23.55
N LYS A 146 -15.52 29.58 24.07
CA LYS A 146 -16.25 29.73 25.35
C LYS A 146 -15.46 29.20 26.54
N PHE A 147 -14.50 28.35 26.26
CA PHE A 147 -13.54 27.82 27.22
C PHE A 147 -12.20 27.73 26.49
N ASP A 148 -11.16 28.39 27.00
CA ASP A 148 -9.78 28.22 26.55
C ASP A 148 -8.90 28.36 27.79
N ARG A 149 -8.42 27.23 28.31
CA ARG A 149 -7.54 27.20 29.48
C ARG A 149 -6.75 25.89 29.53
N VAL A 150 -5.66 25.94 30.27
CA VAL A 150 -4.92 24.73 30.64
C VAL A 150 -5.68 24.03 31.77
N VAL A 151 -5.89 22.72 31.62
CA VAL A 151 -6.52 21.86 32.62
C VAL A 151 -5.62 20.67 32.93
N THR A 152 -5.51 20.34 34.21
CA THR A 152 -4.83 19.13 34.66
C THR A 152 -5.80 17.95 34.63
N ILE A 153 -5.37 16.86 33.99
CA ILE A 153 -6.07 15.58 33.96
C ILE A 153 -5.35 14.61 34.89
N SER A 154 -6.10 13.95 35.77
CA SER A 154 -5.58 12.98 36.73
C SER A 154 -5.97 11.56 36.33
N ALA A 155 -5.15 10.58 36.70
CA ALA A 155 -5.48 9.17 36.52
C ALA A 155 -6.78 8.81 37.26
N GLY A 156 -7.70 8.13 36.56
CA GLY A 156 -8.93 7.63 37.14
C GLY A 156 -9.98 8.69 37.49
N GLU A 157 -9.88 9.86 36.88
CA GLU A 157 -10.81 10.98 37.04
C GLU A 157 -11.44 11.34 35.68
N THR A 158 -12.70 11.77 35.71
CA THR A 158 -13.39 12.40 34.59
C THR A 158 -13.49 13.89 34.83
N LEU A 159 -13.00 14.71 33.90
CA LEU A 159 -13.32 16.12 33.75
C LEU A 159 -14.41 16.25 32.68
N ARG A 160 -15.65 16.50 33.12
CA ARG A 160 -16.77 16.79 32.22
C ARG A 160 -16.91 18.29 32.01
N LEU A 161 -16.88 18.70 30.76
CA LEU A 161 -17.26 20.03 30.31
C LEU A 161 -18.68 19.96 29.74
N THR A 162 -19.60 20.76 30.28
CA THR A 162 -20.97 20.85 29.79
C THR A 162 -21.15 22.19 29.11
N GLY A 163 -21.37 22.17 27.79
CA GLY A 163 -21.78 23.33 27.02
C GLY A 163 -23.25 23.63 27.30
N GLU A 164 -23.51 24.60 28.18
CA GLU A 164 -24.85 25.13 28.41
C GLU A 164 -25.10 26.27 27.43
N TYR A 165 -26.16 26.16 26.64
CA TYR A 165 -26.55 27.19 25.68
C TYR A 165 -28.04 27.44 25.75
N GLY A 166 -28.41 28.67 25.44
CA GLY A 166 -29.78 29.15 25.49
C GLY A 166 -29.89 30.49 24.78
N TYR A 167 -31.11 31.03 24.72
CA TYR A 167 -31.40 32.25 23.97
C TYR A 167 -30.60 33.49 24.43
N PHE A 168 -30.15 33.52 25.68
CA PHE A 168 -29.57 34.72 26.30
C PHE A 168 -28.13 34.56 26.82
N SER A 169 -27.66 33.33 27.01
CA SER A 169 -26.29 33.09 27.46
C SER A 169 -25.81 31.70 27.07
N ASN A 170 -24.52 31.62 26.72
CA ASN A 170 -23.81 30.38 26.43
C ASN A 170 -22.61 30.30 27.37
N SER A 171 -22.47 29.20 28.10
CA SER A 171 -21.42 28.99 29.09
C SER A 171 -20.91 27.56 29.06
N VAL A 172 -19.71 27.33 29.59
CA VAL A 172 -19.15 25.99 29.77
C VAL A 172 -18.95 25.77 31.26
N LYS A 173 -19.66 24.78 31.82
CA LYS A 173 -19.47 24.33 33.20
C LYS A 173 -18.50 23.15 33.22
N SER A 174 -17.70 23.06 34.27
CA SER A 174 -16.75 21.97 34.48
C SER A 174 -17.09 21.22 35.75
N GLU A 175 -17.16 19.90 35.67
CA GLU A 175 -17.39 19.00 36.80
C GLU A 175 -16.32 17.91 36.81
N ARG A 176 -15.89 17.52 38.01
CA ARG A 176 -14.89 16.47 38.22
C ARG A 176 -15.50 15.37 39.05
N PHE A 177 -15.33 14.13 38.60
CA PHE A 177 -15.79 12.97 39.35
C PHE A 177 -14.93 11.75 39.04
N PRO A 178 -14.86 10.77 39.95
CA PRO A 178 -14.07 9.56 39.71
C PRO A 178 -14.58 8.73 38.53
N PHE A 179 -13.64 8.11 37.81
CA PHE A 179 -13.90 7.16 36.74
C PHE A 179 -13.72 5.73 37.27
N TYR A 180 -14.77 4.92 37.31
CA TYR A 180 -14.72 3.58 37.94
C TYR A 180 -14.84 2.41 36.97
N ASN A 181 -15.44 2.63 35.81
CA ASN A 181 -15.67 1.59 34.81
C ASN A 181 -15.91 2.22 33.44
N GLU A 182 -15.75 1.40 32.41
CA GLU A 182 -15.88 1.81 31.01
C GLU A 182 -17.31 2.11 30.55
N ASN A 183 -18.34 1.92 31.39
CA ASN A 183 -19.71 2.27 31.00
C ASN A 183 -19.86 3.76 30.73
N GLN A 184 -19.03 4.61 31.34
CA GLN A 184 -19.00 6.05 31.03
C GLN A 184 -18.54 6.34 29.59
N LEU A 185 -17.75 5.44 28.99
CA LEU A 185 -17.32 5.54 27.58
C LEU A 185 -18.45 5.17 26.62
N LEU A 186 -19.43 4.36 27.04
CA LEU A 186 -20.59 4.00 26.21
C LEU A 186 -21.48 5.21 25.88
N LEU A 187 -21.36 6.30 26.65
CA LEU A 187 -22.08 7.54 26.41
C LEU A 187 -21.37 8.44 25.39
N ALA A 188 -20.14 8.11 24.98
CA ALA A 188 -19.37 8.88 24.03
C ALA A 188 -19.86 8.63 22.60
N THR A 189 -20.34 9.68 21.93
CA THR A 189 -20.60 9.66 20.49
C THR A 189 -19.29 9.62 19.70
N VAL A 190 -18.28 10.35 20.19
CA VAL A 190 -16.93 10.38 19.65
C VAL A 190 -15.97 10.02 20.78
N LEU A 191 -15.09 9.05 20.54
CA LEU A 191 -14.11 8.59 21.51
C LEU A 191 -12.71 8.61 20.90
N ASN A 192 -11.78 9.32 21.53
CA ASN A 192 -10.35 9.20 21.26
C ASN A 192 -9.68 8.42 22.39
N ARG A 193 -8.92 7.37 22.05
CA ARG A 193 -8.16 6.58 23.02
C ARG A 193 -6.76 7.13 23.18
N ALA A 194 -6.22 7.03 24.39
CA ALA A 194 -4.89 7.54 24.71
C ALA A 194 -3.79 6.84 23.89
N GLU A 195 -3.96 5.56 23.57
CA GLU A 195 -3.05 4.79 22.72
C GLU A 195 -2.94 5.28 21.26
N ASP A 196 -3.98 5.95 20.75
CA ASP A 196 -4.04 6.41 19.36
C ASP A 196 -3.56 7.85 19.17
N ILE A 197 -3.59 8.64 20.24
CA ILE A 197 -3.36 10.09 20.21
C ILE A 197 -2.05 10.50 20.88
N PHE A 198 -1.23 9.53 21.28
CA PHE A 198 0.13 9.75 21.80
C PHE A 198 1.16 9.09 20.90
N LEU A 199 2.24 9.82 20.63
CA LEU A 199 3.44 9.28 20.02
C LEU A 199 4.13 8.32 21.01
N PRO A 200 4.81 7.27 20.49
CA PRO A 200 5.60 6.38 21.33
C PRO A 200 6.83 7.10 21.91
N VAL A 201 7.25 6.65 23.09
CA VAL A 201 8.50 7.09 23.71
C VAL A 201 9.63 6.18 23.25
N VAL A 202 10.71 6.74 22.72
CA VAL A 202 11.90 5.93 22.39
C VAL A 202 12.67 5.66 23.68
N VAL A 203 12.76 4.39 24.07
CA VAL A 203 13.29 3.98 25.38
C VAL A 203 14.66 3.32 25.30
N ALA A 204 15.02 2.79 24.14
CA ALA A 204 16.37 2.35 23.83
C ALA A 204 16.62 2.42 22.31
N TRP A 205 17.86 2.72 21.92
CA TRP A 205 18.27 2.75 20.51
C TRP A 205 19.77 2.50 20.39
N SER A 206 20.16 1.65 19.43
CA SER A 206 21.57 1.40 19.08
C SER A 206 21.69 0.92 17.64
N GLY A 207 22.44 1.65 16.81
CA GLY A 207 22.56 1.35 15.39
C GLY A 207 21.21 1.36 14.67
N GLN A 208 20.81 0.22 14.11
CA GLN A 208 19.52 0.04 13.42
C GLN A 208 18.39 -0.44 14.35
N TRP A 209 18.71 -0.77 15.60
CA TRP A 209 17.75 -1.26 16.59
C TRP A 209 17.06 -0.12 17.33
N LYS A 210 15.73 -0.10 17.35
CA LYS A 210 14.90 0.92 18.01
C LYS A 210 13.81 0.28 18.86
N PHE A 211 13.71 0.71 20.12
CA PHE A 211 12.72 0.28 21.09
C PHE A 211 11.75 1.44 21.37
N GLU A 212 10.48 1.24 21.04
CA GLU A 212 9.43 2.24 21.12
C GLU A 212 8.35 1.80 22.11
N PHE A 213 8.16 2.55 23.18
CA PHE A 213 7.16 2.30 24.19
C PHE A 213 5.82 2.95 23.87
N PHE A 214 4.77 2.16 24.00
CA PHE A 214 3.37 2.52 23.87
C PHE A 214 2.67 2.22 25.20
N GLY A 215 2.19 3.26 25.87
CA GLY A 215 1.54 3.08 27.16
C GLY A 215 1.42 4.38 27.95
N PRO A 216 1.16 4.27 29.26
CA PRO A 216 1.02 5.40 30.16
C PRO A 216 2.24 6.32 30.15
N GLN A 217 2.00 7.62 30.08
CA GLN A 217 3.04 8.63 30.09
C GLN A 217 2.75 9.70 31.15
N LEU A 218 3.80 10.22 31.79
CA LEU A 218 3.74 11.39 32.66
C LEU A 218 4.84 12.35 32.23
N ASN A 219 4.49 13.60 31.92
CA ASN A 219 5.46 14.60 31.46
C ASN A 219 6.23 14.21 30.18
N GLY A 220 5.65 13.36 29.33
CA GLY A 220 6.30 12.84 28.12
C GLY A 220 7.28 11.69 28.38
N GLU A 221 7.39 11.23 29.62
CA GLU A 221 8.18 10.07 30.01
C GLU A 221 7.28 8.86 30.30
N VAL A 222 7.87 7.68 30.37
CA VAL A 222 7.16 6.44 30.69
C VAL A 222 6.69 6.43 32.15
N ASP A 223 5.41 6.17 32.39
CA ASP A 223 4.83 6.10 33.75
C ASP A 223 3.98 4.84 33.98
N GLY A 224 4.63 3.69 33.88
CA GLY A 224 4.02 2.40 34.20
C GLY A 224 4.23 1.35 33.12
N PRO A 225 3.54 0.20 33.24
CA PRO A 225 3.66 -0.88 32.26
C PRO A 225 2.97 -0.51 30.95
N GLY A 226 3.51 -1.03 29.85
CA GLY A 226 2.95 -0.85 28.51
C GLY A 226 3.49 -1.88 27.53
N THR A 227 3.49 -1.55 26.25
CA THR A 227 4.06 -2.41 25.21
C THR A 227 5.28 -1.74 24.60
N VAL A 228 6.40 -2.45 24.51
CA VAL A 228 7.57 -1.98 23.75
C VAL A 228 7.61 -2.71 22.42
N ARG A 229 7.63 -1.96 21.32
CA ARG A 229 7.91 -2.48 19.99
C ARG A 229 9.40 -2.41 19.72
N ILE A 230 10.00 -3.52 19.30
CA ILE A 230 11.41 -3.63 18.96
C ILE A 230 11.51 -3.77 17.45
N SER A 231 12.25 -2.86 16.82
CA SER A 231 12.46 -2.87 15.38
C SER A 231 13.94 -2.84 15.04
N ASN A 232 14.30 -3.49 13.93
CA ASN A 232 15.62 -3.43 13.32
C ASN A 232 15.47 -2.96 11.87
N ASP A 233 16.12 -1.86 11.50
CA ASP A 233 16.02 -1.24 10.18
C ASP A 233 14.57 -0.99 9.72
N GLY A 234 13.70 -0.63 10.68
CA GLY A 234 12.28 -0.37 10.45
C GLY A 234 11.39 -1.63 10.41
N ASN A 235 11.96 -2.83 10.41
CA ASN A 235 11.20 -4.08 10.51
C ASN A 235 10.96 -4.45 11.98
N GLU A 236 9.74 -4.82 12.33
CA GLU A 236 9.43 -5.26 13.68
C GLU A 236 9.97 -6.68 13.92
N GLU A 237 10.86 -6.82 14.90
CA GLU A 237 11.50 -8.10 15.24
C GLU A 237 10.86 -8.75 16.47
N ALA A 238 10.38 -7.93 17.41
CA ALA A 238 9.73 -8.41 18.62
C ALA A 238 8.87 -7.32 19.30
N ARG A 239 8.04 -7.76 20.26
CA ARG A 239 7.34 -6.90 21.23
C ARG A 239 7.62 -7.36 22.64
N ILE A 240 7.57 -6.45 23.60
CA ILE A 240 7.57 -6.75 25.03
C ILE A 240 6.21 -6.30 25.58
N PHE A 241 5.43 -7.24 26.09
CA PHE A 241 4.16 -6.96 26.77
C PHE A 241 4.37 -6.72 28.26
N GLU A 242 3.48 -5.91 28.86
CA GLU A 242 3.55 -5.50 30.26
C GLU A 242 4.96 -5.00 30.64
N ALA A 243 5.58 -4.29 29.70
CA ALA A 243 6.95 -3.87 29.75
C ALA A 243 7.16 -2.86 30.87
N LYS A 244 8.03 -3.19 31.82
CA LYS A 244 8.47 -2.29 32.87
C LYS A 244 9.85 -1.76 32.50
N ILE A 245 9.93 -0.45 32.33
CA ILE A 245 11.14 0.25 31.91
C ILE A 245 11.75 0.92 33.13
N THR A 246 13.03 0.63 33.35
CA THR A 246 13.89 1.35 34.30
C THR A 246 15.04 1.98 33.52
N PRO A 247 15.83 2.89 34.13
CA PRO A 247 17.02 3.43 33.48
C PRO A 247 18.05 2.36 33.05
N GLU A 248 18.04 1.18 33.71
CA GLU A 248 19.00 0.11 33.47
C GLU A 248 18.46 -0.98 32.54
N SER A 249 17.15 -1.20 32.51
CA SER A 249 16.60 -2.42 31.90
C SER A 249 15.16 -2.31 31.43
N ILE A 250 14.77 -3.22 30.54
CA ILE A 250 13.38 -3.43 30.13
C ILE A 250 13.02 -4.87 30.46
N THR A 251 11.96 -5.08 31.24
CA THR A 251 11.49 -6.41 31.64
C THR A 251 10.06 -6.63 31.18
N GLY A 252 9.70 -7.87 30.87
CA GLY A 252 8.34 -8.23 30.47
C GLY A 252 8.31 -9.54 29.69
N THR A 253 7.17 -9.80 29.05
CA THR A 253 7.00 -10.97 28.19
C THR A 253 7.31 -10.59 26.75
N PHE A 254 8.40 -11.14 26.22
CA PHE A 254 8.82 -10.96 24.83
C PHE A 254 8.00 -11.86 23.90
N GLU A 255 7.58 -11.32 22.77
CA GLU A 255 7.02 -12.05 21.64
C GLU A 255 7.79 -11.67 20.39
N LEU A 256 8.46 -12.65 19.78
CA LEU A 256 9.17 -12.51 18.52
C LEU A 256 8.19 -12.40 17.34
N SER A 257 8.66 -11.84 16.22
CA SER A 257 7.87 -11.71 14.98
C SER A 257 7.37 -13.05 14.41
N ASP A 258 8.05 -14.16 14.73
CA ASP A 258 7.65 -15.53 14.39
C ASP A 258 6.69 -16.18 15.41
N GLY A 259 6.28 -15.45 16.44
CA GLY A 259 5.37 -15.88 17.50
C GLY A 259 6.00 -16.64 18.66
N GLY A 260 7.33 -16.75 18.70
CA GLY A 260 8.06 -17.30 19.86
C GLY A 260 7.92 -16.38 21.08
N ARG A 261 7.66 -16.95 22.26
CA ARG A 261 7.46 -16.18 23.49
C ARG A 261 8.37 -16.62 24.62
N PHE A 262 8.82 -15.66 25.42
CA PHE A 262 9.60 -15.90 26.64
C PHE A 262 9.50 -14.70 27.58
N ASP A 263 9.69 -14.93 28.87
CA ASP A 263 9.89 -13.83 29.83
C ASP A 263 11.38 -13.50 29.89
N GLY A 264 11.71 -12.21 29.92
CA GLY A 264 13.10 -11.78 29.85
C GLY A 264 13.36 -10.41 30.45
N ARG A 265 14.66 -10.11 30.56
CA ARG A 265 15.20 -8.81 30.93
C ARG A 265 16.21 -8.40 29.87
N PHE A 266 16.04 -7.19 29.33
CA PHE A 266 16.95 -6.58 28.39
C PHE A 266 17.75 -5.50 29.11
N ASP A 267 19.08 -5.63 29.12
CA ASP A 267 19.99 -4.64 29.68
C ASP A 267 20.19 -3.51 28.66
N GLN A 268 19.84 -2.28 29.04
CA GLN A 268 19.95 -1.12 28.15
C GLN A 268 21.38 -0.60 28.03
N SER A 269 22.22 -0.82 29.05
CA SER A 269 23.60 -0.31 29.09
C SER A 269 24.54 -1.14 28.22
N GLU A 270 24.36 -2.46 28.23
CA GLU A 270 25.13 -3.40 27.43
C GLU A 270 24.42 -3.76 26.12
N PHE A 271 23.19 -3.27 25.94
CA PHE A 271 22.33 -3.50 24.78
C PHE A 271 22.16 -4.98 24.42
N ARG A 272 21.92 -5.80 25.45
CA ARG A 272 21.81 -7.26 25.31
C ARG A 272 20.69 -7.82 26.17
N LEU A 273 20.07 -8.88 25.68
CA LEU A 273 19.16 -9.70 26.46
C LEU A 273 19.95 -10.53 27.48
N ASP A 274 19.41 -10.68 28.69
CA ASP A 274 19.96 -11.58 29.69
C ASP A 274 20.11 -13.00 29.13
N PRO A 275 21.18 -13.73 29.48
CA PRO A 275 21.41 -15.07 28.97
C PRO A 275 20.30 -16.05 29.44
N SER A 276 20.08 -17.10 28.62
CA SER A 276 19.23 -18.26 28.94
C SER A 276 17.68 -18.10 28.91
N PRO A 277 17.06 -17.25 28.06
CA PRO A 277 15.62 -17.34 27.88
C PRO A 277 15.25 -18.58 27.07
N ILE A 278 14.31 -19.36 27.58
CA ILE A 278 13.71 -20.48 26.86
C ILE A 278 12.54 -19.94 26.03
N VAL A 279 12.75 -19.80 24.73
CA VAL A 279 11.71 -19.40 23.78
C VAL A 279 10.77 -20.57 23.58
N LYS A 280 9.46 -20.32 23.66
CA LYS A 280 8.42 -21.31 23.40
C LYS A 280 7.53 -20.82 22.26
N TRP A 281 7.38 -21.64 21.23
CA TRP A 281 6.43 -21.37 20.15
C TRP A 281 5.10 -22.08 20.40
N LYS A 282 4.03 -21.58 19.78
CA LYS A 282 2.68 -22.18 19.89
C LYS A 282 2.62 -23.63 19.37
N ASN A 283 3.55 -23.99 18.47
CA ASN A 283 3.71 -25.36 18.00
C ASN A 283 4.39 -26.28 19.06
N GLY A 284 4.70 -25.79 20.26
CA GLY A 284 5.31 -26.59 21.33
C GLY A 284 6.82 -26.83 21.15
N GLU A 285 7.43 -26.22 20.14
CA GLU A 285 8.89 -26.21 20.00
C GLU A 285 9.50 -25.26 21.03
N THR A 286 10.71 -25.57 21.47
CA THR A 286 11.45 -24.76 22.45
C THR A 286 12.86 -24.48 21.96
N PHE A 287 13.38 -23.29 22.26
CA PHE A 287 14.74 -22.91 21.94
C PHE A 287 15.45 -22.33 23.14
N GLU A 288 16.72 -22.69 23.28
CA GLU A 288 17.65 -22.13 24.24
C GLU A 288 18.98 -21.84 23.54
N GLY A 289 19.51 -20.63 23.70
CA GLY A 289 20.74 -20.26 23.01
C GLY A 289 21.11 -18.79 23.12
N THR A 290 21.83 -18.35 22.09
CA THR A 290 22.30 -16.98 21.93
C THR A 290 21.34 -16.16 21.07
N PHE A 291 21.37 -14.86 21.32
CA PHE A 291 20.50 -13.88 20.67
C PHE A 291 21.34 -12.74 20.10
N ASP A 292 20.92 -12.21 18.95
CA ASP A 292 21.35 -10.92 18.45
C ASP A 292 20.34 -9.86 18.91
N VAL A 293 20.71 -9.09 19.93
CA VAL A 293 19.85 -8.15 20.68
C VAL A 293 18.67 -8.86 21.36
N VAL A 294 17.67 -9.28 20.59
CA VAL A 294 16.51 -10.08 21.04
C VAL A 294 16.14 -11.22 20.10
N VAL A 295 16.79 -11.34 18.93
CA VAL A 295 16.46 -12.33 17.91
C VAL A 295 17.32 -13.58 18.11
N PRO A 296 16.74 -14.79 18.19
CA PRO A 296 17.50 -16.04 18.25
C PRO A 296 18.52 -16.14 17.12
N LYS A 297 19.77 -16.50 17.45
CA LYS A 297 20.88 -16.60 16.47
C LYS A 297 21.46 -18.00 16.37
N SER A 298 21.81 -18.60 17.50
CA SER A 298 22.33 -19.97 17.52
C SER A 298 22.09 -20.65 18.85
N GLY A 299 21.85 -21.94 18.85
CA GLY A 299 21.59 -22.72 20.06
C GLY A 299 20.84 -24.00 19.77
N LYS A 300 20.12 -24.47 20.78
CA LYS A 300 19.41 -25.74 20.80
C LYS A 300 17.91 -25.52 20.57
N LEU A 301 17.39 -25.96 19.42
CA LEU A 301 15.96 -26.02 19.13
C LEU A 301 15.45 -27.45 19.28
N THR A 302 14.53 -27.65 20.22
CA THR A 302 13.83 -28.92 20.44
C THR A 302 12.50 -28.87 19.70
N ARG A 303 12.33 -29.75 18.72
CA ARG A 303 11.09 -29.87 17.97
C ARG A 303 10.06 -30.70 18.73
N ARG A 304 8.78 -30.51 18.39
CA ARG A 304 7.68 -31.35 18.91
C ARG A 304 7.89 -32.85 18.65
N SER A 305 8.55 -33.21 17.54
CA SER A 305 8.89 -34.60 17.20
C SER A 305 9.92 -35.24 18.15
N GLY A 306 10.55 -34.46 19.04
CA GLY A 306 11.68 -34.88 19.85
C GLY A 306 13.04 -34.71 19.15
N SER A 307 13.05 -34.32 17.87
CA SER A 307 14.29 -34.00 17.17
C SER A 307 14.91 -32.72 17.73
N VAL A 308 16.22 -32.70 17.88
CA VAL A 308 16.99 -31.57 18.41
C VAL A 308 17.87 -31.01 17.31
N TRP A 309 17.86 -29.70 17.14
CA TRP A 309 18.82 -28.97 16.30
C TRP A 309 19.77 -28.17 17.19
N GLU A 310 21.07 -28.28 16.96
CA GLU A 310 22.12 -27.49 17.62
C GLU A 310 22.92 -26.74 16.56
N GLY A 311 22.70 -25.44 16.44
CA GLY A 311 23.34 -24.63 15.40
C GLY A 311 22.69 -23.28 15.19
N GLU A 312 22.87 -22.72 14.01
CA GLU A 312 22.28 -21.43 13.63
C GLU A 312 20.76 -21.55 13.46
N ILE A 313 20.03 -20.50 13.85
CA ILE A 313 18.57 -20.39 13.72
C ILE A 313 18.20 -19.02 13.18
N ALA A 314 17.19 -19.00 12.32
CA ALA A 314 16.53 -17.79 11.88
C ALA A 314 15.01 -18.00 11.87
N LYS A 315 14.26 -17.06 12.46
CA LYS A 315 12.78 -17.09 12.49
C LYS A 315 12.22 -18.44 12.97
N GLY A 316 12.77 -18.95 14.07
CA GLY A 316 12.35 -20.21 14.70
C GLY A 316 12.72 -21.48 13.92
N ASN A 317 13.47 -21.37 12.82
CA ASN A 317 13.84 -22.51 11.98
C ASN A 317 15.37 -22.69 11.90
N PRO A 318 15.87 -23.93 11.78
CA PRO A 318 17.28 -24.18 11.48
C PRO A 318 17.72 -23.51 10.18
N THR A 319 18.90 -22.91 10.21
CA THR A 319 19.54 -22.22 9.09
C THR A 319 21.04 -22.49 9.15
N GLY A 320 21.78 -22.27 8.06
CA GLY A 320 23.24 -22.26 8.09
C GLY A 320 23.85 -23.56 8.63
N LYS A 321 24.89 -23.43 9.48
CA LYS A 321 25.61 -24.59 10.02
C LYS A 321 24.95 -25.12 11.29
N GLY A 322 24.88 -26.44 11.42
CA GLY A 322 24.47 -27.09 12.67
C GLY A 322 24.31 -28.60 12.59
N ARG A 323 23.97 -29.19 13.73
CA ARG A 323 23.73 -30.63 13.90
C ARG A 323 22.26 -30.89 14.17
N MET A 324 21.68 -31.83 13.43
CA MET A 324 20.35 -32.39 13.70
C MET A 324 20.50 -33.73 14.39
N THR A 325 19.80 -33.95 15.51
CA THR A 325 19.73 -35.23 16.22
C THR A 325 18.27 -35.69 16.25
N ALA A 326 18.00 -36.85 15.69
CA ALA A 326 16.69 -37.49 15.72
C ALA A 326 16.44 -38.18 17.07
N PRO A 327 15.16 -38.48 17.42
CA PRO A 327 14.82 -39.12 18.71
C PRO A 327 15.46 -40.49 18.94
N ASP A 328 15.82 -41.20 17.86
CA ASP A 328 16.53 -42.48 17.90
C ASP A 328 18.04 -42.34 18.14
N GLY A 329 18.53 -41.11 18.28
CA GLY A 329 19.94 -40.79 18.49
C GLY A 329 20.77 -40.70 17.21
N HIS A 330 20.17 -40.90 16.04
CA HIS A 330 20.85 -40.63 14.77
C HIS A 330 21.07 -39.12 14.60
N TRP A 331 22.30 -38.71 14.30
CA TRP A 331 22.64 -37.31 14.12
C TRP A 331 23.34 -37.07 12.78
N VAL A 332 23.13 -35.87 12.23
CA VAL A 332 23.73 -35.42 10.95
C VAL A 332 24.15 -33.97 11.08
N GLU A 333 25.35 -33.64 10.61
CA GLU A 333 25.84 -32.28 10.50
C GLU A 333 25.58 -31.68 9.12
N TYR A 334 25.25 -30.40 9.13
CA TYR A 334 24.93 -29.58 7.96
C TYR A 334 25.88 -28.40 7.96
N ASP A 335 26.63 -28.21 6.88
CA ASP A 335 27.38 -26.96 6.66
C ASP A 335 26.46 -25.82 6.24
N ASN A 336 25.37 -26.16 5.56
CA ASN A 336 24.31 -25.27 5.14
C ASN A 336 22.99 -26.06 5.13
N TYR A 337 22.09 -25.73 6.06
CA TYR A 337 20.82 -26.44 6.24
C TYR A 337 19.84 -26.22 5.09
N GLU A 338 19.86 -25.05 4.45
CA GLU A 338 18.99 -24.71 3.32
C GLU A 338 19.22 -25.65 2.12
N MET A 339 20.46 -26.09 1.93
CA MET A 339 20.85 -26.99 0.85
C MET A 339 20.50 -28.46 1.13
N LYS A 340 19.88 -28.79 2.28
CA LYS A 340 19.61 -30.18 2.68
C LYS A 340 18.89 -31.01 1.62
N GLU A 341 17.94 -30.42 0.89
CA GLU A 341 17.09 -31.17 -0.06
C GLU A 341 17.80 -31.46 -1.39
N ASN A 342 18.78 -30.67 -1.78
CA ASN A 342 19.49 -30.81 -3.05
C ASN A 342 20.93 -31.32 -2.88
N PHE A 343 21.35 -31.58 -1.64
CA PHE A 343 22.72 -31.97 -1.35
C PHE A 343 23.07 -33.32 -1.99
N ILE A 344 24.23 -33.36 -2.63
CA ILE A 344 24.86 -34.55 -3.20
C ILE A 344 26.28 -34.59 -2.64
N GLY A 345 26.62 -35.65 -1.91
CA GLY A 345 27.95 -35.79 -1.31
C GLY A 345 27.93 -36.56 -0.01
N LEU A 346 29.00 -36.38 0.75
CA LEU A 346 29.24 -37.02 2.04
C LEU A 346 29.05 -35.99 3.17
N ARG A 347 28.41 -36.37 4.28
CA ARG A 347 28.24 -35.52 5.47
C ARG A 347 28.65 -36.25 6.74
N PRO A 348 29.21 -35.56 7.75
CA PRO A 348 29.40 -36.13 9.07
C PRO A 348 28.04 -36.54 9.65
N CYS A 349 27.97 -37.77 10.13
CA CYS A 349 26.79 -38.35 10.75
C CYS A 349 27.20 -39.37 11.79
N GLY A 350 26.24 -39.80 12.60
CA GLY A 350 26.45 -40.89 13.54
C GLY A 350 25.17 -41.33 14.20
N SER A 351 25.27 -42.33 15.04
CA SER A 351 24.19 -42.91 15.82
C SER A 351 24.71 -43.43 17.15
N VAL A 352 23.82 -43.97 17.98
CA VAL A 352 24.22 -44.61 19.24
C VAL A 352 25.16 -45.81 19.01
N SER A 353 25.01 -46.54 17.90
CA SER A 353 25.86 -47.70 17.57
C SER A 353 27.14 -47.33 16.81
N GLN A 354 27.12 -46.24 16.04
CA GLN A 354 28.27 -45.74 15.29
C GLN A 354 28.37 -44.22 15.51
N PRO A 355 29.10 -43.79 16.55
CA PRO A 355 29.05 -42.40 17.01
C PRO A 355 29.60 -41.42 16.00
N ASP A 356 30.63 -41.80 15.23
CA ASP A 356 31.26 -40.96 14.20
C ASP A 356 31.34 -41.71 12.88
N GLY A 357 30.88 -41.08 11.82
CA GLY A 357 30.83 -41.65 10.50
C GLY A 357 30.60 -40.61 9.42
N THR A 358 30.41 -41.10 8.21
CA THR A 358 30.12 -40.25 7.06
C THR A 358 29.02 -40.89 6.24
N CYS A 359 27.92 -40.17 6.07
CA CYS A 359 26.73 -40.67 5.40
C CYS A 359 26.69 -40.11 3.98
N PRO A 360 26.48 -40.97 2.96
CA PRO A 360 26.30 -40.55 1.58
C PRO A 360 24.88 -40.06 1.33
N TYR A 361 24.76 -38.91 0.68
CA TYR A 361 23.49 -38.28 0.35
C TYR A 361 23.39 -37.99 -1.14
N TYR A 362 22.22 -38.24 -1.71
CA TYR A 362 21.90 -37.89 -3.10
C TYR A 362 20.55 -37.19 -3.18
N LYS A 363 20.57 -35.91 -3.61
CA LYS A 363 19.38 -35.05 -3.67
C LYS A 363 18.62 -35.09 -2.33
N GLY A 364 19.39 -34.87 -1.26
CA GLY A 364 18.89 -34.78 0.11
C GLY A 364 18.44 -36.07 0.78
N LYS A 365 18.53 -37.21 0.09
CA LYS A 365 18.22 -38.53 0.66
C LYS A 365 19.50 -39.27 1.04
N GLU A 366 19.54 -39.79 2.25
CA GLU A 366 20.62 -40.67 2.70
C GLU A 366 20.59 -42.00 1.95
N LEU A 367 21.78 -42.51 1.59
CA LEU A 367 22.00 -43.76 0.87
C LEU A 367 22.72 -44.77 1.76
N ALA A 368 22.67 -46.05 1.38
CA ALA A 368 23.27 -47.12 2.19
C ALA A 368 24.81 -47.14 2.10
N SER A 369 25.40 -46.59 1.03
CA SER A 369 26.85 -46.61 0.83
C SER A 369 27.33 -45.56 -0.18
N GLU A 370 28.62 -45.22 -0.10
CA GLU A 370 29.26 -44.31 -1.04
C GLU A 370 29.28 -44.89 -2.48
N ALA A 371 29.33 -46.21 -2.62
CA ALA A 371 29.23 -46.87 -3.91
C ALA A 371 27.89 -46.57 -4.60
N GLU A 372 26.79 -46.54 -3.85
CA GLU A 372 25.47 -46.18 -4.38
C GLU A 372 25.42 -44.71 -4.80
N LEU A 373 26.03 -43.81 -4.02
CA LEU A 373 26.15 -42.39 -4.37
C LEU A 373 26.88 -42.21 -5.70
N ASN A 374 28.03 -42.86 -5.85
CA ASN A 374 28.83 -42.80 -7.07
C ASN A 374 28.09 -43.37 -8.28
N ALA A 375 27.31 -44.44 -8.09
CA ALA A 375 26.46 -45.00 -9.14
C ALA A 375 25.38 -44.00 -9.60
N LYS A 376 24.68 -43.33 -8.68
CA LYS A 376 23.67 -42.31 -9.02
C LYS A 376 24.27 -41.09 -9.71
N ILE A 377 25.44 -40.62 -9.28
CA ILE A 377 26.16 -39.52 -9.94
C ILE A 377 26.57 -39.93 -11.37
N ALA A 378 27.03 -41.16 -11.56
CA ALA A 378 27.39 -41.66 -12.88
C ALA A 378 26.16 -41.79 -13.80
N GLU A 379 25.02 -42.21 -13.26
CA GLU A 379 23.75 -42.28 -13.98
C GLU A 379 23.27 -40.90 -14.44
N ASP A 380 23.24 -39.89 -13.56
CA ASP A 380 22.86 -38.52 -13.93
C ASP A 380 23.81 -37.93 -14.98
N LYS A 381 25.12 -38.18 -14.88
CA LYS A 381 26.11 -37.78 -15.90
C LYS A 381 25.83 -38.44 -17.26
N ARG A 382 25.52 -39.74 -17.26
CA ARG A 382 25.17 -40.47 -18.49
C ARG A 382 23.90 -39.91 -19.11
N LEU A 383 22.88 -39.63 -18.32
CA LEU A 383 21.62 -39.06 -18.80
C LEU A 383 21.84 -37.64 -19.37
N ALA A 384 22.61 -36.81 -18.69
CA ALA A 384 22.96 -35.47 -19.17
C ALA A 384 23.73 -35.50 -20.51
N GLU A 385 24.61 -36.49 -20.71
CA GLU A 385 25.31 -36.70 -21.98
C GLU A 385 24.34 -37.06 -23.10
N ILE A 386 23.41 -37.99 -22.85
CA ILE A 386 22.37 -38.38 -23.81
C ILE A 386 21.50 -37.18 -24.18
N GLU A 387 21.10 -36.37 -23.20
CA GLU A 387 20.33 -35.15 -23.45
C GLU A 387 21.11 -34.13 -24.28
N ARG A 388 22.41 -33.97 -24.02
CA ARG A 388 23.29 -33.09 -24.79
C ARG A 388 23.36 -33.52 -26.26
N GLN A 389 23.57 -34.82 -26.50
CA GLN A 389 23.61 -35.39 -27.85
C GLN A 389 22.28 -35.16 -28.57
N LYS A 390 21.15 -35.42 -27.89
CA LYS A 390 19.81 -35.18 -28.43
C LYS A 390 19.58 -33.71 -28.79
N ARG A 391 20.01 -32.76 -27.93
CA ARG A 391 19.91 -31.32 -28.22
C ARG A 391 20.77 -30.92 -29.43
N GLU A 392 21.95 -31.51 -29.57
CA GLU A 392 22.81 -31.25 -30.74
C GLU A 392 22.21 -31.80 -32.04
N GLU A 393 21.66 -33.00 -32.00
CA GLU A 393 20.92 -33.59 -33.12
C GLU A 393 19.71 -32.75 -33.52
N GLN A 394 18.92 -32.30 -32.53
CA GLN A 394 17.79 -31.40 -32.76
C GLN A 394 18.25 -30.07 -33.38
N ARG A 395 19.35 -29.49 -32.90
CA ARG A 395 19.93 -28.27 -33.49
C ARG A 395 20.36 -28.49 -34.93
N LYS A 396 21.03 -29.61 -35.23
CA LYS A 396 21.43 -29.97 -36.61
C LYS A 396 20.21 -30.17 -37.51
N ALA A 397 19.18 -30.87 -37.04
CA ALA A 397 17.93 -31.05 -37.77
C ALA A 397 17.21 -29.71 -38.02
N GLN A 398 17.16 -28.82 -37.03
CA GLN A 398 16.58 -27.49 -37.18
C GLN A 398 17.35 -26.64 -38.20
N MET A 399 18.69 -26.67 -38.18
CA MET A 399 19.51 -25.98 -39.17
C MET A 399 19.29 -26.54 -40.59
N ALA A 400 19.20 -27.86 -40.73
CA ALA A 400 18.91 -28.49 -42.02
C ALA A 400 17.51 -28.11 -42.54
N ALA A 401 16.51 -28.11 -41.67
CA ALA A 401 15.15 -27.67 -42.02
C ALA A 401 15.11 -26.19 -42.43
N ALA A 402 15.82 -25.32 -41.73
CA ALA A 402 15.94 -23.91 -42.08
C ALA A 402 16.63 -23.69 -43.43
N ALA A 403 17.69 -24.44 -43.72
CA ALA A 403 18.37 -24.40 -45.02
C ALA A 403 17.45 -24.86 -46.17
N ALA A 404 16.71 -25.94 -45.97
CA ALA A 404 15.73 -26.44 -46.94
C ALA A 404 14.60 -25.43 -47.19
N ALA A 405 14.10 -24.77 -46.14
CA ALA A 405 13.10 -23.72 -46.26
C ALA A 405 13.63 -22.50 -47.04
N ALA A 406 14.87 -22.08 -46.78
CA ALA A 406 15.51 -20.99 -47.51
C ALA A 406 15.71 -21.33 -49.00
N GLU A 407 16.07 -22.57 -49.32
CA GLU A 407 16.17 -23.03 -50.70
C GLU A 407 14.80 -23.02 -51.40
N ALA A 408 13.75 -23.51 -50.74
CA ALA A 408 12.39 -23.49 -51.26
C ALA A 408 11.90 -22.05 -51.53
N GLN A 409 12.19 -21.11 -50.63
CA GLN A 409 11.89 -19.69 -50.83
C GLN A 409 12.62 -19.10 -52.03
N ARG A 410 13.91 -19.42 -52.23
CA ARG A 410 14.66 -18.98 -53.41
C ARG A 410 14.07 -19.50 -54.72
N LYS A 411 13.66 -20.78 -54.74
CA LYS A 411 12.99 -21.38 -55.90
C LYS A 411 11.66 -20.68 -56.19
N ALA A 412 10.84 -20.47 -55.16
CA ALA A 412 9.56 -19.76 -55.30
C ALA A 412 9.73 -18.32 -55.80
N ALA A 413 10.71 -17.57 -55.26
CA ALA A 413 11.02 -16.21 -55.70
C ALA A 413 11.49 -16.17 -57.16
N THR A 414 12.30 -17.16 -57.58
CA THR A 414 12.75 -17.27 -58.98
C THR A 414 11.57 -17.55 -59.92
N GLU A 415 10.66 -18.45 -59.52
CA GLU A 415 9.46 -18.73 -60.31
C GLU A 415 8.53 -17.52 -60.39
N GLN A 416 8.35 -16.79 -59.29
CA GLN A 416 7.56 -15.56 -59.27
C GLN A 416 8.17 -14.49 -60.19
N ALA A 417 9.48 -14.26 -60.11
CA ALA A 417 10.16 -13.30 -60.99
C ALA A 417 10.01 -13.67 -62.48
N ALA A 418 10.04 -14.96 -62.82
CA ALA A 418 9.79 -15.43 -64.18
C ALA A 418 8.35 -15.16 -64.65
N ARG A 419 7.35 -15.31 -63.77
CA ARG A 419 5.95 -14.96 -64.07
C ARG A 419 5.76 -13.47 -64.29
N GLU A 420 6.37 -12.63 -63.46
CA GLU A 420 6.31 -11.16 -63.59
C GLU A 420 6.96 -10.69 -64.90
N ALA A 421 8.10 -11.27 -65.29
CA ALA A 421 8.79 -10.94 -66.53
C ALA A 421 7.99 -11.30 -67.80
N ALA A 422 7.05 -12.24 -67.72
CA ALA A 422 6.23 -12.70 -68.84
C ALA A 422 4.97 -11.83 -69.09
N MET A 423 4.72 -10.78 -68.31
CA MET A 423 3.58 -9.88 -68.50
C MET A 423 3.79 -8.90 -69.69
N PRO A 424 2.78 -8.71 -70.58
CA PRO A 424 2.92 -7.82 -71.73
C PRO A 424 3.00 -6.33 -71.32
N LYS A 425 4.00 -5.60 -71.85
CA LYS A 425 4.13 -4.14 -71.66
C LYS A 425 3.04 -3.40 -72.46
N LYS A 426 2.18 -2.66 -71.76
CA LYS A 426 1.16 -1.77 -72.38
C LYS A 426 1.87 -0.64 -73.14
N ALA A 427 1.29 -0.17 -74.25
CA ALA A 427 1.90 0.90 -75.06
C ALA A 427 2.11 2.17 -74.21
N ASP A 428 3.26 2.81 -74.37
CA ASP A 428 3.55 4.09 -73.74
C ASP A 428 2.74 5.18 -74.47
N ASP A 429 1.68 5.65 -73.82
CA ASP A 429 0.79 6.71 -74.28
C ASP A 429 0.27 7.50 -73.07
N CYS A 430 -0.53 8.54 -73.27
CA CYS A 430 -0.97 9.38 -72.14
C CYS A 430 -1.83 8.64 -71.11
N THR A 431 -2.40 7.47 -71.44
CA THR A 431 -3.12 6.62 -70.49
C THR A 431 -2.21 5.86 -69.54
N THR A 432 -0.92 5.77 -69.85
CA THR A 432 0.09 5.11 -69.01
C THR A 432 1.02 6.09 -68.31
N ALA A 433 0.82 7.40 -68.50
CA ALA A 433 1.55 8.47 -67.84
C ALA A 433 1.18 8.62 -66.36
N THR A 434 1.75 7.76 -65.50
CA THR A 434 1.59 7.81 -64.04
C THR A 434 2.94 7.91 -63.33
N GLY A 435 2.97 8.59 -62.18
CA GLY A 435 4.17 8.84 -61.38
C GLY A 435 4.49 10.33 -61.28
N THR A 436 5.73 10.64 -60.90
CA THR A 436 6.20 12.02 -60.73
C THR A 436 7.06 12.42 -61.92
N PHE A 437 6.76 13.58 -62.49
CA PHE A 437 7.46 14.17 -63.61
C PHE A 437 7.99 15.56 -63.22
N SER A 438 9.15 15.94 -63.77
CA SER A 438 9.81 17.20 -63.46
C SER A 438 10.17 17.98 -64.73
N ALA A 439 10.11 19.30 -64.67
CA ALA A 439 10.54 20.21 -65.73
C ALA A 439 11.32 21.40 -65.15
N ASP A 440 11.87 22.24 -66.01
CA ASP A 440 12.53 23.50 -65.65
C ASP A 440 13.63 23.33 -64.58
N GLY A 441 14.48 22.29 -64.70
CA GLY A 441 15.54 22.02 -63.74
C GLY A 441 15.04 21.61 -62.35
N ASN A 442 13.92 20.87 -62.28
CA ASN A 442 13.21 20.43 -61.06
C ASN A 442 12.49 21.55 -60.30
N LEU A 443 12.38 22.75 -60.86
CA LEU A 443 11.55 23.82 -60.29
C LEU A 443 10.06 23.56 -60.49
N THR A 444 9.69 22.77 -61.49
CA THR A 444 8.31 22.36 -61.74
C THR A 444 8.19 20.85 -61.49
N THR A 445 7.29 20.45 -60.59
CA THR A 445 6.96 19.05 -60.31
C THR A 445 5.50 18.78 -60.63
N TYR A 446 5.27 17.66 -61.28
CA TYR A 446 3.97 17.22 -61.73
C TYR A 446 3.75 15.76 -61.34
N THR A 447 2.84 15.50 -60.41
CA THR A 447 2.57 14.15 -59.91
C THR A 447 1.20 13.69 -60.40
N MET A 448 1.14 12.51 -61.02
CA MET A 448 -0.09 11.89 -61.51
C MET A 448 -0.27 10.52 -60.84
N ASN A 449 -1.31 10.37 -60.03
CA ASN A 449 -1.64 9.14 -59.32
C ASN A 449 -2.83 8.45 -60.00
N GLY A 450 -2.53 7.42 -60.79
CA GLY A 450 -3.53 6.71 -61.60
C GLY A 450 -3.10 6.56 -63.05
N SER A 451 -3.54 5.49 -63.70
CA SER A 451 -3.33 5.24 -65.14
C SER A 451 -4.68 5.36 -65.86
N GLY A 452 -4.78 6.24 -66.85
CA GLY A 452 -6.03 6.52 -67.57
C GLY A 452 -6.82 7.67 -66.95
N SER A 453 -7.03 7.63 -65.64
CA SER A 453 -7.72 8.67 -64.87
C SER A 453 -7.20 8.67 -63.43
N GLY A 454 -7.27 9.81 -62.75
CA GLY A 454 -6.85 9.89 -61.35
C GLY A 454 -6.69 11.31 -60.84
N SER A 455 -5.99 11.44 -59.73
CA SER A 455 -5.68 12.74 -59.12
C SER A 455 -4.21 13.10 -59.31
N GLY A 456 -3.92 14.39 -59.34
CA GLY A 456 -2.58 14.88 -59.47
C GLY A 456 -2.33 16.17 -58.71
N HIS A 457 -1.05 16.51 -58.63
CA HIS A 457 -0.56 17.68 -57.92
C HIS A 457 0.51 18.37 -58.76
N PHE A 458 0.33 19.66 -59.01
CA PHE A 458 1.30 20.49 -59.71
C PHE A 458 1.93 21.46 -58.70
N ARG A 459 3.26 21.51 -58.70
CA ARG A 459 4.04 22.46 -57.92
C ARG A 459 5.03 23.18 -58.81
N GLN A 460 5.14 24.50 -58.65
CA GLN A 460 6.15 25.30 -59.30
C GLN A 460 6.83 26.27 -58.34
N PHE A 461 8.16 26.34 -58.41
CA PHE A 461 8.96 27.35 -57.74
C PHE A 461 9.36 28.47 -58.70
N THR A 462 9.24 29.72 -58.25
CA THR A 462 9.68 30.91 -58.97
C THR A 462 10.52 31.82 -58.07
N TYR A 463 11.40 32.64 -58.66
CA TYR A 463 12.29 33.55 -57.91
C TYR A 463 12.04 35.00 -58.33
N GLY A 464 11.89 35.90 -57.35
CA GLY A 464 11.70 37.33 -57.59
C GLY A 464 12.14 38.17 -56.39
N GLY A 465 12.87 39.27 -56.63
CA GLY A 465 13.26 40.21 -55.57
C GLY A 465 14.16 39.63 -54.46
N GLY A 466 14.87 38.53 -54.73
CA GLY A 466 15.68 37.82 -53.73
C GLY A 466 14.91 36.78 -52.89
N ALA A 467 13.61 36.60 -53.13
CA ALA A 467 12.76 35.61 -52.47
C ALA A 467 12.34 34.49 -53.44
N GLN A 468 12.04 33.31 -52.88
CA GLN A 468 11.48 32.17 -53.60
C GLN A 468 9.99 32.03 -53.28
N TYR A 469 9.20 31.77 -54.30
CA TYR A 469 7.75 31.60 -54.20
C TYR A 469 7.35 30.21 -54.69
N GLN A 470 6.31 29.66 -54.08
CA GLN A 470 5.77 28.34 -54.40
C GLN A 470 4.32 28.48 -54.84
N PHE A 471 4.00 27.90 -55.99
CA PHE A 471 2.64 27.70 -56.45
C PHE A 471 2.28 26.22 -56.36
N ASP A 472 1.15 25.90 -55.73
CA ASP A 472 0.60 24.55 -55.65
C ASP A 472 -0.82 24.54 -56.19
N ILE A 473 -1.17 23.50 -56.95
CA ILE A 473 -2.55 23.24 -57.34
C ILE A 473 -2.78 21.73 -57.46
N ASP A 474 -3.86 21.26 -56.83
CA ASP A 474 -4.35 19.90 -57.01
C ASP A 474 -5.30 19.85 -58.21
N PHE A 475 -5.37 18.70 -58.87
CA PHE A 475 -6.26 18.51 -60.01
C PHE A 475 -6.74 17.06 -60.13
N GLN A 476 -7.89 16.87 -60.76
CA GLN A 476 -8.33 15.58 -61.30
C GLN A 476 -8.03 15.55 -62.79
N PHE A 477 -7.71 14.36 -63.32
CA PHE A 477 -7.44 14.19 -64.74
C PHE A 477 -8.07 12.93 -65.31
N ASP A 478 -8.43 13.03 -66.59
CA ASP A 478 -8.83 11.93 -67.45
C ASP A 478 -8.03 12.00 -68.75
N THR A 479 -7.53 10.86 -69.21
CA THR A 479 -6.62 10.76 -70.37
C THR A 479 -7.20 9.93 -71.50
N THR A 480 -6.97 10.38 -72.72
CA THR A 480 -6.98 9.55 -73.93
C THR A 480 -5.53 9.28 -74.33
N PRO A 481 -5.23 8.43 -75.33
CA PRO A 481 -3.85 8.19 -75.77
C PRO A 481 -3.07 9.47 -76.17
N ASP A 482 -3.78 10.52 -76.58
CA ASP A 482 -3.26 11.75 -77.18
C ASP A 482 -3.69 13.05 -76.48
N SER A 483 -4.46 12.97 -75.38
CA SER A 483 -4.93 14.16 -74.66
C SER A 483 -5.10 13.91 -73.17
N ILE A 484 -5.00 14.99 -72.38
CA ILE A 484 -5.34 14.97 -70.96
C ILE A 484 -6.33 16.10 -70.69
N THR A 485 -7.41 15.77 -70.00
CA THR A 485 -8.40 16.73 -69.52
C THR A 485 -8.19 16.96 -68.04
N PHE A 486 -8.10 18.24 -67.63
CA PHE A 486 -7.84 18.65 -66.26
C PHE A 486 -9.05 19.36 -65.65
N GLN A 487 -9.32 19.02 -64.39
CA GLN A 487 -10.20 19.77 -63.51
C GLN A 487 -9.35 20.25 -62.34
N TYR A 488 -9.03 21.54 -62.34
CA TYR A 488 -8.18 22.15 -61.32
C TYR A 488 -8.97 22.55 -60.09
N ASP A 489 -8.38 22.34 -58.92
CA ASP A 489 -8.85 22.90 -57.66
C ASP A 489 -8.32 24.34 -57.48
N GLU A 490 -8.39 24.87 -56.27
CA GLU A 490 -7.86 26.20 -55.96
C GLU A 490 -6.32 26.20 -55.98
N GLY A 491 -5.73 27.06 -56.81
CA GLY A 491 -4.29 27.28 -56.85
C GLY A 491 -3.85 28.22 -55.72
N ILE A 492 -2.79 27.86 -55.01
CA ILE A 492 -2.29 28.58 -53.85
C ILE A 492 -0.86 29.07 -54.12
N TYR A 493 -0.66 30.38 -54.04
CA TYR A 493 0.65 31.03 -54.15
C TYR A 493 1.17 31.42 -52.76
N ARG A 494 2.39 30.99 -52.43
CA ARG A 494 3.00 31.16 -51.10
C ARG A 494 4.41 31.71 -51.20
N ASP A 495 4.82 32.42 -50.16
CA ASP A 495 6.25 32.63 -49.90
C ASP A 495 6.87 31.29 -49.45
N ALA A 496 7.89 30.81 -50.18
CA ALA A 496 8.43 29.47 -49.95
C ALA A 496 9.24 29.36 -48.65
N SER A 497 9.70 30.49 -48.09
CA SER A 497 10.51 30.54 -46.86
C SER A 497 9.66 30.56 -45.59
N SER A 498 8.56 31.31 -45.62
CA SER A 498 7.66 31.52 -44.48
C SER A 498 6.40 30.65 -44.55
N GLY A 499 6.05 30.11 -45.73
CA GLY A 499 4.82 29.36 -45.99
C GLY A 499 3.56 30.22 -46.04
N ALA A 500 3.69 31.55 -45.91
CA ALA A 500 2.58 32.49 -45.91
C ALA A 500 1.84 32.47 -47.26
N VAL A 501 0.52 32.32 -47.24
CA VAL A 501 -0.33 32.41 -48.44
C VAL A 501 -0.39 33.87 -48.88
N LEU A 502 0.11 34.13 -50.08
CA LEU A 502 0.09 35.46 -50.69
C LEU A 502 -1.16 35.65 -51.55
N GLN A 503 -1.58 34.60 -52.26
CA GLN A 503 -2.74 34.66 -53.15
C GLN A 503 -3.37 33.27 -53.33
N ARG A 504 -4.69 33.25 -53.52
CA ARG A 504 -5.44 32.08 -53.98
C ARG A 504 -6.10 32.43 -55.32
N THR A 505 -6.06 31.51 -56.27
CA THR A 505 -6.55 31.73 -57.63
C THR A 505 -7.32 30.50 -58.10
N SER A 506 -8.49 30.71 -58.68
CA SER A 506 -9.22 29.65 -59.37
C SER A 506 -8.77 29.58 -60.83
N ILE A 507 -8.39 28.39 -61.30
CA ILE A 507 -7.98 28.14 -62.68
C ILE A 507 -9.08 27.32 -63.36
N PRO A 508 -9.62 27.76 -64.52
CA PRO A 508 -10.61 26.97 -65.23
C PRO A 508 -9.98 25.67 -65.75
N GLY A 509 -10.73 24.57 -65.63
CA GLY A 509 -10.35 23.30 -66.25
C GLY A 509 -10.30 23.38 -67.78
N GLY A 510 -9.62 22.42 -68.41
CA GLY A 510 -9.44 22.38 -69.86
C GLY A 510 -8.76 21.10 -70.32
N SER A 511 -8.75 20.87 -71.64
CA SER A 511 -8.08 19.73 -72.26
C SER A 511 -6.83 20.19 -73.01
N ALA A 512 -5.73 19.47 -72.81
CA ALA A 512 -4.43 19.69 -73.44
C ALA A 512 -4.05 18.48 -74.30
N ARG A 513 -3.32 18.72 -75.40
CA ARG A 513 -2.72 17.63 -76.18
C ARG A 513 -1.58 17.02 -75.39
N CYS A 514 -1.47 15.71 -75.45
CA CYS A 514 -0.47 14.98 -74.71
C CYS A 514 0.25 13.92 -75.57
N SER A 515 1.52 13.69 -75.28
CA SER A 515 2.24 12.50 -75.72
C SER A 515 3.16 11.98 -74.62
N PHE A 516 3.19 10.67 -74.40
CA PHE A 516 4.08 10.03 -73.43
C PHE A 516 4.82 8.86 -74.08
N ASN A 517 6.14 8.76 -73.85
CA ASN A 517 6.98 7.72 -74.44
C ASN A 517 7.67 6.83 -73.39
N GLY A 518 7.08 6.71 -72.20
CA GLY A 518 7.61 5.93 -71.08
C GLY A 518 8.54 6.73 -70.17
N ARG A 519 9.12 7.85 -70.67
CA ARG A 519 10.03 8.73 -69.91
C ARG A 519 9.67 10.20 -69.95
N ILE A 520 9.25 10.73 -71.09
CA ILE A 520 8.95 12.15 -71.27
C ILE A 520 7.45 12.29 -71.53
N LEU A 521 6.77 13.02 -70.65
CA LEU A 521 5.39 13.43 -70.78
C LEU A 521 5.36 14.85 -71.36
N THR A 522 4.79 15.03 -72.54
CA THR A 522 4.61 16.34 -73.16
C THR A 522 3.16 16.76 -73.05
N ILE A 523 2.89 17.94 -72.51
CA ILE A 523 1.54 18.52 -72.38
C ILE A 523 1.55 19.89 -73.04
N ASP A 524 0.76 20.07 -74.11
CA ASP A 524 0.70 21.30 -74.93
C ASP A 524 2.08 21.87 -75.31
N GLY A 525 3.01 20.98 -75.64
CA GLY A 525 4.37 21.31 -76.08
C GLY A 525 5.39 21.54 -74.96
N LYS A 526 4.99 21.47 -73.68
CA LYS A 526 5.91 21.49 -72.54
C LYS A 526 6.29 20.07 -72.12
N GLU A 527 7.59 19.79 -72.04
CA GLU A 527 8.12 18.48 -71.68
C GLU A 527 8.36 18.34 -70.17
N PHE A 528 7.96 17.20 -69.61
CA PHE A 528 8.18 16.79 -68.23
C PHE A 528 8.83 15.41 -68.22
N VAL A 529 9.95 15.27 -67.52
CA VAL A 529 10.71 14.02 -67.45
C VAL A 529 10.29 13.23 -66.22
N ARG A 530 9.93 11.97 -66.38
CA ARG A 530 9.62 11.05 -65.28
C ARG A 530 10.85 10.84 -64.41
N ASN A 531 10.70 11.10 -63.11
CA ASN A 531 11.75 10.90 -62.11
C ASN A 531 12.10 9.43 -61.91
#